data_AF-A0A1H3Y667-F1
#
_entry.id   AF-A0A1H3Y667-F1
#
_cell.length_a   1.000
_cell.length_b   1.000
_cell.length_c   1.000
_cell.angle_alpha   90.00
_cell.angle_beta   90.00
_cell.angle_gamma   90.00
#
_symmetry.space_group_name_H-M   'P 1'
#
loop_
_entity.id
_entity.type
_entity.pdbx_description
1 polymer ?
#
loop_
_entity_poly.entity_id
_entity_poly.type
_entity_poly.pdbx_seq_one_letter_code
_entity_poly.pdbx_strand_id
1 'polypeptide(L)'
;MNLLQLKDYSIHFLNTGYQEVNKWISGRDFSKIFVLVDSNSHQHCLKLFLEEIETDLEIEIIEIEVGEAYKSIKTCNQLWQTLADLDADKASLVLNLGGGVVTDIGGFIASTFKRGLSFIHIPTTLLGMVDAAIGGKNGVNAGTLKNQIGVINTPEKVMIDPRFLSTLNQAEMRSGLAEMIKHGFIADQAYLDTFLDLSAFSVEKLTELIERSIEIKTEISENDPHEKGMRKALNFGHTLGHAIESYSIENDNFPKLLHGEAVAVGMILALNLSVQTQSFKKDMYEKYVKLIKTYFTKVEFSEKDISEVVKLLKHDKKNTKGRINFVLLSNIGQPVLDCEVNNEMIYKAFEAYKKA
;
A
#
# COMPACT_ATOMS: atom_id res chain seq x y z
N MET A 1 -12.16 -16.29 -4.69
CA MET A 1 -11.12 -17.31 -4.42
C MET A 1 -10.89 -17.33 -2.92
N ASN A 2 -10.93 -18.48 -2.24
CA ASN A 2 -10.95 -18.48 -0.76
C ASN A 2 -9.56 -18.41 -0.11
N LEU A 3 -8.50 -18.77 -0.86
CA LEU A 3 -7.13 -18.86 -0.39
C LEU A 3 -6.16 -18.58 -1.54
N LEU A 4 -5.16 -17.73 -1.30
CA LEU A 4 -3.96 -17.62 -2.10
C LEU A 4 -2.76 -18.12 -1.28
N GLN A 5 -2.17 -19.23 -1.69
CA GLN A 5 -0.97 -19.77 -1.06
C GLN A 5 0.26 -19.14 -1.69
N LEU A 6 1.07 -18.47 -0.87
CA LEU A 6 2.36 -17.91 -1.25
C LEU A 6 3.47 -18.79 -0.66
N LYS A 7 4.71 -18.52 -1.05
CA LYS A 7 5.89 -19.29 -0.65
C LYS A 7 6.07 -19.36 0.86
N ASP A 8 5.93 -18.22 1.54
CA ASP A 8 6.24 -18.08 2.96
C ASP A 8 4.99 -17.85 3.84
N TYR A 9 3.83 -17.56 3.24
CA TYR A 9 2.59 -17.27 3.97
C TYR A 9 1.34 -17.49 3.10
N SER A 10 0.17 -17.26 3.66
CA SER A 10 -1.11 -17.44 2.96
C SER A 10 -2.02 -16.23 3.13
N ILE A 11 -2.76 -15.89 2.07
CA ILE A 11 -3.79 -14.84 2.08
C ILE A 11 -5.16 -15.53 2.04
N HIS A 12 -6.01 -15.21 3.00
CA HIS A 12 -7.34 -15.79 3.13
C HIS A 12 -8.41 -14.72 3.01
N PHE A 13 -9.56 -15.09 2.44
CA PHE A 13 -10.64 -14.16 2.14
C PHE A 13 -11.91 -14.55 2.93
N LEU A 14 -12.68 -13.54 3.34
CA LEU A 14 -14.05 -13.69 3.88
C LEU A 14 -14.12 -14.66 5.08
N ASN A 15 -15.29 -15.27 5.30
CA ASN A 15 -15.57 -16.21 6.40
C ASN A 15 -14.61 -17.41 6.42
N THR A 16 -14.14 -17.86 5.25
CA THR A 16 -13.12 -18.93 5.19
C THR A 16 -11.80 -18.50 5.82
N GLY A 17 -11.49 -17.20 5.82
CA GLY A 17 -10.31 -16.66 6.49
C GLY A 17 -10.39 -16.76 8.01
N TYR A 18 -11.53 -16.41 8.61
CA TYR A 18 -11.71 -16.55 10.07
C TYR A 18 -11.62 -18.01 10.51
N GLN A 19 -12.22 -18.94 9.76
CA GLN A 19 -12.12 -20.38 10.03
C GLN A 19 -10.66 -20.86 10.05
N GLU A 20 -9.85 -20.45 9.07
CA GLU A 20 -8.44 -20.83 8.99
C GLU A 20 -7.57 -20.13 10.04
N VAL A 21 -7.88 -18.88 10.41
CA VAL A 21 -7.22 -18.18 11.52
C VAL A 21 -7.53 -18.89 12.85
N ASN A 22 -8.79 -19.19 13.15
CA ASN A 22 -9.21 -19.88 14.38
C ASN A 22 -8.59 -21.27 14.49
N LYS A 23 -8.59 -22.03 13.38
CA LYS A 23 -7.94 -23.34 13.31
C LYS A 23 -6.43 -23.25 13.52
N TRP A 24 -5.79 -22.21 13.01
CA TRP A 24 -4.35 -22.02 13.18
C TRP A 24 -3.98 -21.58 14.59
N ILE A 25 -4.80 -20.73 15.22
CA ILE A 25 -4.63 -20.32 16.63
C ILE A 25 -4.80 -21.54 17.55
N SER A 26 -5.89 -22.30 17.39
CA SER A 26 -6.17 -23.49 18.22
C SER A 26 -5.18 -24.65 18.01
N GLY A 27 -4.52 -24.70 16.85
CA GLY A 27 -3.51 -25.71 16.53
C GLY A 27 -2.09 -25.41 17.03
N ARG A 28 -1.88 -24.32 17.78
CA ARG A 28 -0.57 -23.91 18.30
C ARG A 28 -0.64 -23.52 19.78
N ASP A 29 0.46 -23.71 20.48
CA ASP A 29 0.59 -23.37 21.90
C ASP A 29 0.94 -21.88 22.09
N PHE A 30 0.03 -20.99 21.68
CA PHE A 30 0.19 -19.55 21.96
C PHE A 30 -0.08 -19.27 23.44
N SER A 31 0.71 -18.37 24.03
CA SER A 31 0.56 -17.94 25.43
C SER A 31 -0.47 -16.83 25.60
N LYS A 32 -0.48 -15.88 24.67
CA LYS A 32 -1.32 -14.66 24.71
C LYS A 32 -1.46 -14.07 23.31
N ILE A 33 -2.58 -13.40 23.06
CA ILE A 33 -2.85 -12.68 21.82
C ILE A 33 -2.84 -11.16 22.10
N PHE A 34 -2.13 -10.42 21.27
CA PHE A 34 -2.13 -8.96 21.26
C PHE A 34 -2.78 -8.46 19.99
N VAL A 35 -3.87 -7.70 20.10
CA VAL A 35 -4.53 -7.06 18.95
C VAL A 35 -4.07 -5.62 18.88
N LEU A 36 -3.28 -5.28 17.86
CA LEU A 36 -2.85 -3.92 17.58
C LEU A 36 -3.88 -3.24 16.66
N VAL A 37 -4.41 -2.11 17.09
CA VAL A 37 -5.38 -1.29 16.35
C VAL A 37 -4.99 0.18 16.36
N ASP A 38 -5.46 0.93 15.36
CA ASP A 38 -5.59 2.38 15.47
C ASP A 38 -6.98 2.76 16.03
N SER A 39 -7.16 4.00 16.51
CA SER A 39 -8.44 4.45 17.10
C SER A 39 -9.67 4.28 16.17
N ASN A 40 -9.53 4.44 14.85
CA ASN A 40 -10.64 4.22 13.92
C ASN A 40 -10.94 2.73 13.77
N SER A 41 -9.90 1.91 13.62
CA SER A 41 -10.04 0.45 13.51
C SER A 41 -10.58 -0.16 14.81
N HIS A 42 -10.22 0.38 15.98
CA HIS A 42 -10.85 0.04 17.25
C HIS A 42 -12.35 0.32 17.18
N GLN A 43 -12.73 1.55 16.86
CA GLN A 43 -14.13 1.97 16.87
C GLN A 43 -15.01 1.19 15.88
N HIS A 44 -14.49 0.88 14.69
CA HIS A 44 -15.31 0.40 13.58
C HIS A 44 -15.10 -1.08 13.22
N CYS A 45 -13.94 -1.66 13.50
CA CYS A 45 -13.58 -2.99 13.02
C CYS A 45 -13.39 -4.01 14.16
N LEU A 46 -12.91 -3.57 15.32
CA LEU A 46 -12.54 -4.48 16.42
C LEU A 46 -13.69 -5.35 16.90
N LYS A 47 -14.89 -4.79 17.05
CA LYS A 47 -16.06 -5.57 17.48
C LYS A 47 -16.37 -6.70 16.50
N LEU A 48 -16.47 -6.38 15.20
CA LEU A 48 -16.75 -7.37 14.15
C LEU A 48 -15.66 -8.45 14.11
N PHE A 49 -14.40 -8.05 14.29
CA PHE A 49 -13.28 -8.97 14.33
C PHE A 49 -13.34 -9.92 15.54
N LEU A 50 -13.57 -9.40 16.75
CA LEU A 50 -13.62 -10.20 17.97
C LEU A 50 -14.81 -11.16 18.01
N GLU A 51 -15.92 -10.84 17.34
CA GLU A 51 -17.08 -11.74 17.20
C GLU A 51 -16.77 -13.00 16.36
N GLU A 52 -15.73 -12.95 15.52
CA GLU A 52 -15.35 -14.03 14.61
C GLU A 52 -14.12 -14.82 15.08
N ILE A 53 -13.37 -14.31 16.06
CA ILE A 53 -12.20 -15.00 16.64
C ILE A 53 -12.64 -15.94 17.75
N GLU A 54 -12.34 -17.22 17.59
CA GLU A 54 -12.71 -18.30 18.51
C GLU A 54 -11.48 -18.78 19.27
N THR A 55 -11.31 -18.32 20.52
CA THR A 55 -10.19 -18.73 21.37
C THR A 55 -10.49 -18.52 22.85
N ASP A 56 -9.90 -19.37 23.70
CA ASP A 56 -9.89 -19.22 25.17
C ASP A 56 -8.64 -18.47 25.67
N LEU A 57 -7.75 -18.06 24.75
CA LEU A 57 -6.53 -17.31 25.10
C LEU A 57 -6.89 -15.89 25.55
N GLU A 58 -6.08 -15.37 26.48
CA GLU A 58 -6.16 -13.96 26.86
C GLU A 58 -5.84 -13.07 25.66
N ILE A 59 -6.73 -12.11 25.40
CA ILE A 59 -6.59 -11.11 24.34
C ILE A 59 -6.37 -9.75 24.97
N GLU A 60 -5.21 -9.15 24.69
CA GLU A 60 -4.87 -7.79 25.06
C GLU A 60 -5.02 -6.86 23.86
N ILE A 61 -5.76 -5.75 24.02
CA ILE A 61 -5.95 -4.76 22.95
C ILE A 61 -4.96 -3.62 23.17
N ILE A 62 -4.11 -3.38 22.18
CA ILE A 62 -3.17 -2.27 22.18
C ILE A 62 -3.61 -1.27 21.10
N GLU A 63 -3.95 -0.06 21.53
CA GLU A 63 -4.36 1.01 20.63
C GLU A 63 -3.23 2.01 20.38
N ILE A 64 -3.09 2.45 19.13
CA ILE A 64 -2.30 3.61 18.74
C ILE A 64 -3.19 4.70 18.14
N GLU A 65 -2.70 5.93 18.21
CA GLU A 65 -3.33 7.06 17.54
C GLU A 65 -3.28 6.92 16.01
N VAL A 66 -4.31 7.45 15.34
CA VAL A 66 -4.41 7.36 13.88
C VAL A 66 -3.46 8.32 13.15
N GLY A 67 -2.87 7.84 12.06
CA GLY A 67 -2.21 8.67 11.05
C GLY A 67 -0.71 8.44 10.90
N GLU A 68 -0.17 8.88 9.76
CA GLU A 68 1.22 8.66 9.35
C GLU A 68 2.25 9.27 10.33
N ALA A 69 1.88 10.30 11.09
CA ALA A 69 2.73 10.91 12.12
C ALA A 69 3.12 9.92 13.23
N TYR A 70 2.27 8.92 13.49
CA TYR A 70 2.53 7.87 14.48
C TYR A 70 3.30 6.68 13.92
N LYS A 71 3.61 6.68 12.61
CA LYS A 71 4.48 5.70 11.98
C LYS A 71 5.95 6.00 12.26
N SER A 72 6.34 5.92 13.54
CA SER A 72 7.64 6.37 14.03
C SER A 72 8.31 5.36 14.96
N ILE A 73 9.64 5.45 15.07
CA ILE A 73 10.41 4.63 16.02
C ILE A 73 10.02 4.89 17.48
N LYS A 74 9.51 6.09 17.79
CA LYS A 74 9.01 6.46 19.12
C LYS A 74 7.80 5.59 19.49
N THR A 75 6.85 5.47 18.57
CA THR A 75 5.67 4.62 18.73
C THR A 75 6.08 3.15 18.91
N CYS A 76 7.04 2.66 18.11
CA CYS A 76 7.56 1.30 18.28
C CYS A 76 8.16 1.06 19.66
N ASN A 77 8.93 2.02 20.19
CA ASN A 77 9.50 1.91 21.53
C ASN A 77 8.43 1.81 22.62
N GLN A 78 7.35 2.60 22.51
CA GLN A 78 6.20 2.50 23.42
C GLN A 78 5.54 1.12 23.33
N LEU A 79 5.30 0.63 22.10
CA LEU A 79 4.69 -0.68 21.88
C LEU A 79 5.54 -1.83 22.41
N TRP A 80 6.87 -1.80 22.26
CA TRP A 80 7.75 -2.80 22.86
C TRP A 80 7.73 -2.78 24.39
N GLN A 81 7.60 -1.59 25.00
CA GLN A 81 7.41 -1.47 26.46
C GLN A 81 6.07 -2.06 26.88
N THR A 82 4.98 -1.71 26.20
CA THR A 82 3.65 -2.28 26.46
C THR A 82 3.64 -3.80 26.35
N LEU A 83 4.26 -4.36 25.30
CA LEU A 83 4.39 -5.82 25.16
C LEU A 83 5.18 -6.44 26.33
N ALA A 84 6.25 -5.79 26.80
CA ALA A 84 7.01 -6.27 27.95
C ALA A 84 6.22 -6.19 29.26
N ASP A 85 5.48 -5.10 29.47
CA ASP A 85 4.67 -4.87 30.68
C ASP A 85 3.45 -5.80 30.77
N LEU A 86 2.93 -6.25 29.62
CA LEU A 86 1.83 -7.23 29.52
C LEU A 86 2.31 -8.69 29.43
N ASP A 87 3.59 -8.93 29.78
CA ASP A 87 4.23 -10.25 29.79
C ASP A 87 4.21 -10.99 28.44
N ALA A 88 4.27 -10.28 27.32
CA ALA A 88 4.44 -10.91 26.01
C ALA A 88 5.72 -11.77 26.01
N ASP A 89 5.63 -12.99 25.50
CA ASP A 89 6.71 -13.97 25.39
C ASP A 89 6.92 -14.42 23.92
N LYS A 90 7.81 -15.39 23.68
CA LYS A 90 8.09 -15.88 22.32
C LYS A 90 6.92 -16.66 21.70
N ALA A 91 6.00 -17.13 22.53
CA ALA A 91 4.78 -17.81 22.12
C ALA A 91 3.59 -16.85 22.08
N SER A 92 3.82 -15.53 22.12
CA SER A 92 2.75 -14.55 21.89
C SER A 92 2.48 -14.34 20.39
N LEU A 93 1.23 -14.01 20.08
CA LEU A 93 0.75 -13.71 18.73
C LEU A 93 0.32 -12.24 18.62
N VAL A 94 0.77 -11.55 17.58
CA VAL A 94 0.33 -10.18 17.28
C VAL A 94 -0.65 -10.18 16.10
N LEU A 95 -1.87 -9.72 16.33
CA LEU A 95 -2.91 -9.54 15.31
C LEU A 95 -3.00 -8.06 14.95
N ASN A 96 -2.59 -7.70 13.74
CA ASN A 96 -2.53 -6.30 13.30
C ASN A 96 -3.81 -5.95 12.54
N LEU A 97 -4.78 -5.36 13.25
CA LEU A 97 -6.09 -4.99 12.71
C LEU A 97 -6.10 -3.49 12.41
N GLY A 98 -5.84 -3.13 11.15
CA GLY A 98 -5.87 -1.72 10.74
C GLY A 98 -5.39 -1.45 9.32
N GLY A 99 -5.18 -0.18 9.00
CA GLY A 99 -4.62 0.22 7.70
C GLY A 99 -3.12 -0.06 7.55
N GLY A 100 -2.53 0.46 6.48
CA GLY A 100 -1.09 0.25 6.18
C GLY A 100 -0.14 0.71 7.30
N VAL A 101 -0.50 1.76 8.05
CA VAL A 101 0.28 2.21 9.22
C VAL A 101 0.31 1.14 10.31
N VAL A 102 -0.85 0.57 10.65
CA VAL A 102 -0.97 -0.46 11.69
C VAL A 102 -0.25 -1.74 11.26
N THR A 103 -0.40 -2.17 10.01
CA THR A 103 0.27 -3.38 9.52
C THR A 103 1.79 -3.21 9.48
N ASP A 104 2.30 -2.07 9.02
CA ASP A 104 3.74 -1.84 8.94
C ASP A 104 4.39 -1.73 10.32
N ILE A 105 3.78 -0.97 11.25
CA ILE A 105 4.27 -0.87 12.64
C ILE A 105 4.17 -2.24 13.30
N GLY A 106 3.01 -2.89 13.20
CA GLY A 106 2.70 -4.16 13.81
C GLY A 106 3.64 -5.29 13.39
N GLY A 107 3.87 -5.43 12.08
CA GLY A 107 4.83 -6.38 11.55
C GLY A 107 6.26 -6.06 11.98
N PHE A 108 6.63 -4.77 12.07
CA PHE A 108 7.96 -4.36 12.50
C PHE A 108 8.19 -4.67 13.99
N ILE A 109 7.23 -4.32 14.86
CA ILE A 109 7.37 -4.59 16.30
C ILE A 109 7.40 -6.10 16.59
N ALA A 110 6.57 -6.89 15.90
CA ALA A 110 6.54 -8.34 16.07
C ALA A 110 7.86 -8.96 15.59
N SER A 111 8.41 -8.47 14.48
CA SER A 111 9.67 -8.98 13.93
C SER A 111 10.89 -8.72 14.82
N THR A 112 10.90 -7.63 15.59
CA THR A 112 12.07 -7.22 16.38
C THR A 112 11.93 -7.53 17.86
N PHE A 113 10.72 -7.65 18.40
CA PHE A 113 10.51 -8.01 19.79
C PHE A 113 10.87 -9.48 20.05
N LYS A 114 11.67 -9.74 21.10
CA LYS A 114 12.23 -11.07 21.43
C LYS A 114 12.87 -11.82 20.23
N ARG A 115 13.34 -11.07 19.22
CA ARG A 115 13.91 -11.55 17.95
C ARG A 115 12.90 -12.26 17.04
N GLY A 116 11.61 -11.94 17.15
CA GLY A 116 10.55 -12.44 16.29
C GLY A 116 9.42 -13.09 17.09
N LEU A 117 8.24 -12.50 16.96
CA LEU A 117 6.95 -13.07 17.34
C LEU A 117 6.19 -13.49 16.08
N SER A 118 5.22 -14.41 16.25
CA SER A 118 4.25 -14.68 15.19
C SER A 118 3.32 -13.49 15.02
N PHE A 119 2.96 -13.16 13.80
CA PHE A 119 1.97 -12.11 13.53
C PHE A 119 1.10 -12.40 12.31
N ILE A 120 -0.10 -11.83 12.32
CA ILE A 120 -1.07 -11.87 11.22
C ILE A 120 -1.45 -10.43 10.88
N HIS A 121 -1.65 -10.15 9.59
CA HIS A 121 -2.24 -8.88 9.16
C HIS A 121 -3.72 -9.05 8.84
N ILE A 122 -4.52 -8.11 9.34
CA ILE A 122 -5.95 -7.99 9.08
C ILE A 122 -6.22 -6.57 8.57
N PRO A 123 -5.90 -6.29 7.29
CA PRO A 123 -6.03 -4.95 6.76
C PRO A 123 -7.49 -4.48 6.71
N THR A 124 -7.77 -3.30 7.26
CA THR A 124 -9.12 -2.70 7.32
C THR A 124 -9.36 -1.62 6.24
N THR A 125 -8.32 -1.28 5.48
CA THR A 125 -8.38 -0.29 4.39
C THR A 125 -8.15 -0.96 3.05
N LEU A 126 -8.70 -0.40 1.97
CA LEU A 126 -8.48 -0.96 0.62
C LEU A 126 -6.99 -0.99 0.28
N LEU A 127 -6.26 0.10 0.58
CA LEU A 127 -4.80 0.17 0.38
C LEU A 127 -4.05 -0.92 1.16
N GLY A 128 -4.45 -1.16 2.40
CA GLY A 128 -3.91 -2.26 3.21
C GLY A 128 -4.16 -3.62 2.58
N MET A 129 -5.37 -3.86 2.06
CA MET A 129 -5.78 -5.14 1.48
C MET A 129 -5.02 -5.47 0.20
N VAL A 130 -4.87 -4.50 -0.70
CA VAL A 130 -4.28 -4.76 -2.04
C VAL A 130 -2.79 -4.48 -2.11
N ASP A 131 -2.23 -3.72 -1.17
CA ASP A 131 -0.83 -3.33 -1.19
C ASP A 131 -0.16 -3.46 0.20
N ALA A 132 -0.39 -2.55 1.14
CA ALA A 132 0.52 -2.40 2.29
C ALA A 132 0.72 -3.68 3.13
N ALA A 133 -0.32 -4.50 3.35
CA ALA A 133 -0.20 -5.73 4.14
C ALA A 133 0.49 -6.90 3.41
N ILE A 134 0.89 -6.73 2.14
CA ILE A 134 1.38 -7.79 1.25
C ILE A 134 2.84 -7.56 0.88
N GLY A 135 3.64 -8.63 0.98
CA GLY A 135 5.04 -8.65 0.53
C GLY A 135 6.07 -8.38 1.63
N GLY A 136 5.65 -8.40 2.90
CA GLY A 136 6.50 -8.49 4.09
C GLY A 136 7.38 -7.28 4.39
N LYS A 137 7.13 -6.12 3.77
CA LYS A 137 7.88 -4.90 4.04
C LYS A 137 7.26 -4.21 5.25
N ASN A 138 7.89 -4.33 6.41
CA ASN A 138 7.41 -3.70 7.65
C ASN A 138 8.39 -2.62 8.08
N GLY A 139 7.91 -1.47 8.56
CA GLY A 139 8.80 -0.41 8.99
C GLY A 139 8.14 0.88 9.39
N VAL A 140 8.99 1.85 9.71
CA VAL A 140 8.62 3.18 10.19
C VAL A 140 9.45 4.27 9.53
N ASN A 141 8.96 5.50 9.69
CA ASN A 141 9.61 6.69 9.18
C ASN A 141 10.77 7.11 10.09
N ALA A 142 11.80 7.72 9.50
CA ALA A 142 12.93 8.34 10.19
C ALA A 142 12.82 9.86 10.04
N GLY A 143 12.10 10.51 10.95
CA GLY A 143 11.73 11.92 10.78
C GLY A 143 10.80 12.09 9.58
N THR A 144 11.16 12.97 8.64
CA THR A 144 10.40 13.18 7.39
C THR A 144 10.68 12.12 6.32
N LEU A 145 11.69 11.25 6.52
CA LEU A 145 12.06 10.24 5.55
C LEU A 145 11.19 8.99 5.71
N LYS A 146 10.33 8.73 4.72
CA LYS A 146 9.38 7.61 4.75
C LYS A 146 10.06 6.24 4.67
N ASN A 147 9.56 5.26 5.45
CA ASN A 147 9.91 3.84 5.38
C ASN A 147 11.43 3.53 5.38
N GLN A 148 12.23 4.31 6.11
CA GLN A 148 13.70 4.16 6.11
C GLN A 148 14.22 3.12 7.10
N ILE A 149 13.44 2.79 8.13
CA ILE A 149 13.82 1.84 9.18
C ILE A 149 12.80 0.71 9.15
N GLY A 150 13.25 -0.52 8.90
CA GLY A 150 12.32 -1.64 8.73
C GLY A 150 13.00 -2.98 8.56
N VAL A 151 12.17 -4.00 8.33
CA VAL A 151 12.58 -5.38 8.01
C VAL A 151 11.78 -5.90 6.81
N ILE A 152 12.33 -6.92 6.14
CA ILE A 152 11.55 -7.77 5.25
C ILE A 152 11.24 -9.05 6.03
N ASN A 153 10.01 -9.18 6.52
CA ASN A 153 9.51 -10.35 7.24
C ASN A 153 8.04 -10.56 6.91
N THR A 154 7.66 -11.75 6.44
CA THR A 154 6.28 -12.05 6.05
C THR A 154 5.43 -12.39 7.27
N PRO A 155 4.13 -12.01 7.29
CA PRO A 155 3.21 -12.49 8.32
C PRO A 155 2.99 -13.99 8.18
N GLU A 156 2.44 -14.64 9.20
CA GLU A 156 2.00 -16.04 9.09
C GLU A 156 0.78 -16.14 8.15
N LYS A 157 -0.10 -15.14 8.20
CA LYS A 157 -1.32 -15.01 7.37
C LYS A 157 -1.66 -13.54 7.11
N VAL A 158 -2.35 -13.30 6.00
CA VAL A 158 -3.11 -12.07 5.76
C VAL A 158 -4.58 -12.44 5.62
N MET A 159 -5.45 -11.82 6.41
CA MET A 159 -6.90 -12.06 6.36
C MET A 159 -7.60 -10.84 5.77
N ILE A 160 -8.20 -11.02 4.60
CA ILE A 160 -8.92 -9.98 3.86
C ILE A 160 -10.41 -10.11 4.13
N ASP A 161 -10.98 -9.12 4.82
CA ASP A 161 -12.43 -9.00 5.04
C ASP A 161 -12.96 -7.68 4.48
N PRO A 162 -13.52 -7.69 3.26
CA PRO A 162 -14.08 -6.49 2.62
C PRO A 162 -15.21 -5.82 3.40
N ARG A 163 -15.81 -6.48 4.41
CA ARG A 163 -16.85 -5.87 5.26
C ARG A 163 -16.32 -4.62 5.98
N PHE A 164 -15.02 -4.56 6.31
CA PHE A 164 -14.40 -3.37 6.91
C PHE A 164 -14.44 -2.14 5.99
N LEU A 165 -14.53 -2.32 4.67
CA LEU A 165 -14.58 -1.19 3.72
C LEU A 165 -15.91 -0.42 3.82
N SER A 166 -16.96 -1.00 4.39
CA SER A 166 -18.24 -0.32 4.58
C SER A 166 -18.17 0.89 5.53
N THR A 167 -17.18 0.90 6.42
CA THR A 167 -16.91 2.02 7.34
C THR A 167 -15.78 2.93 6.86
N LEU A 168 -15.09 2.57 5.77
CA LEU A 168 -13.94 3.32 5.28
C LEU A 168 -14.42 4.61 4.59
N ASN A 169 -13.76 5.72 4.91
CA ASN A 169 -14.10 6.99 4.26
C ASN A 169 -13.77 6.94 2.75
N GLN A 170 -14.50 7.72 1.97
CA GLN A 170 -14.40 7.69 0.51
C GLN A 170 -13.03 8.15 -0.03
N ALA A 171 -12.30 9.00 0.70
CA ALA A 171 -10.99 9.45 0.29
C ALA A 171 -9.95 8.32 0.42
N GLU A 172 -9.98 7.55 1.51
CA GLU A 172 -9.15 6.36 1.72
C GLU A 172 -9.53 5.22 0.77
N MET A 173 -10.83 5.09 0.44
CA MET A 173 -11.28 4.15 -0.59
C MET A 173 -10.65 4.48 -1.95
N ARG A 174 -10.66 5.77 -2.36
CA ARG A 174 -9.98 6.22 -3.58
C ARG A 174 -8.46 6.05 -3.48
N SER A 175 -7.87 6.29 -2.33
CA SER A 175 -6.44 6.11 -2.11
C SER A 175 -6.02 4.67 -2.42
N GLY A 176 -6.74 3.67 -1.89
CA GLY A 176 -6.48 2.26 -2.22
C GLY A 176 -6.76 1.90 -3.68
N LEU A 177 -7.74 2.56 -4.30
CA LEU A 177 -8.07 2.33 -5.71
C LEU A 177 -6.94 2.73 -6.65
N ALA A 178 -6.10 3.69 -6.28
CA ALA A 178 -4.93 4.07 -7.08
C ALA A 178 -4.00 2.88 -7.31
N GLU A 179 -3.78 2.05 -6.27
CA GLU A 179 -2.95 0.86 -6.35
C GLU A 179 -3.58 -0.25 -7.19
N MET A 180 -4.90 -0.41 -7.08
CA MET A 180 -5.64 -1.32 -7.95
C MET A 180 -5.50 -0.92 -9.42
N ILE A 181 -5.67 0.37 -9.74
CA ILE A 181 -5.48 0.89 -11.09
C ILE A 181 -4.03 0.69 -11.56
N LYS A 182 -3.04 0.94 -10.69
CA LYS A 182 -1.63 0.68 -10.97
C LYS A 182 -1.38 -0.78 -11.34
N HIS A 183 -1.94 -1.74 -10.61
CA HIS A 183 -1.82 -3.17 -10.93
C HIS A 183 -2.35 -3.50 -12.33
N GLY A 184 -3.46 -2.88 -12.74
CA GLY A 184 -3.96 -3.00 -14.11
C GLY A 184 -2.99 -2.46 -15.16
N PHE A 185 -2.42 -1.27 -14.94
CA PHE A 185 -1.44 -0.68 -15.85
C PHE A 185 -0.22 -1.59 -16.10
N ILE A 186 0.29 -2.21 -15.04
CA ILE A 186 1.54 -2.97 -15.11
C ILE A 186 1.35 -4.44 -15.50
N ALA A 187 0.14 -4.98 -15.43
CA ALA A 187 -0.08 -6.42 -15.64
C ALA A 187 -1.27 -6.78 -16.53
N ASP A 188 -2.43 -6.12 -16.39
CA ASP A 188 -3.70 -6.66 -16.90
C ASP A 188 -4.65 -5.57 -17.41
N GLN A 189 -4.74 -5.47 -18.74
CA GLN A 189 -5.61 -4.50 -19.38
C GLN A 189 -7.11 -4.80 -19.19
N ALA A 190 -7.50 -6.09 -19.16
CA ALA A 190 -8.90 -6.45 -18.99
C ALA A 190 -9.39 -6.07 -17.59
N TYR A 191 -8.56 -6.31 -16.58
CA TYR A 191 -8.79 -5.83 -15.22
C TYR A 191 -8.79 -4.29 -15.15
N LEU A 192 -7.87 -3.59 -15.82
CA LEU A 192 -7.88 -2.13 -15.87
C LEU A 192 -9.16 -1.57 -16.51
N ASP A 193 -9.66 -2.23 -17.55
CA ASP A 193 -10.85 -1.81 -18.28
C ASP A 193 -12.15 -1.97 -17.46
N THR A 194 -12.17 -2.79 -16.41
CA THR A 194 -13.35 -2.86 -15.51
C THR A 194 -13.60 -1.57 -14.76
N PHE A 195 -12.57 -0.75 -14.55
CA PHE A 195 -12.71 0.54 -13.87
C PHE A 195 -13.33 1.61 -14.78
N LEU A 196 -13.50 1.37 -16.09
CA LEU A 196 -14.12 2.33 -17.02
C LEU A 196 -15.63 2.44 -16.82
N ASP A 197 -16.27 1.39 -16.30
CA ASP A 197 -17.72 1.36 -16.07
C ASP A 197 -18.03 1.22 -14.57
N LEU A 198 -18.26 2.37 -13.95
CA LEU A 198 -18.64 2.49 -12.55
C LEU A 198 -20.02 1.89 -12.24
N SER A 199 -20.90 1.77 -13.23
CA SER A 199 -22.27 1.27 -12.99
C SER A 199 -22.31 -0.21 -12.63
N ALA A 200 -21.22 -0.94 -12.89
CA ALA A 200 -21.07 -2.35 -12.58
C ALA A 200 -20.43 -2.63 -11.20
N PHE A 201 -20.11 -1.61 -10.40
CA PHE A 201 -19.49 -1.79 -9.08
C PHE A 201 -20.51 -2.22 -8.01
N SER A 202 -20.66 -3.54 -7.83
CA SER A 202 -21.28 -4.13 -6.64
C SER A 202 -20.24 -4.49 -5.58
N VAL A 203 -20.68 -4.87 -4.38
CA VAL A 203 -19.78 -5.34 -3.30
C VAL A 203 -19.07 -6.64 -3.71
N GLU A 204 -19.79 -7.54 -4.37
CA GLU A 204 -19.24 -8.78 -4.91
C GLU A 204 -18.20 -8.46 -5.97
N LYS A 205 -18.50 -7.50 -6.86
CA LYS A 205 -17.54 -7.10 -7.89
C LYS A 205 -16.28 -6.48 -7.31
N LEU A 206 -16.41 -5.64 -6.28
CA LEU A 206 -15.26 -5.07 -5.57
C LEU A 206 -14.39 -6.18 -4.95
N THR A 207 -15.01 -7.21 -4.37
CA THR A 207 -14.29 -8.34 -3.78
C THR A 207 -13.49 -9.09 -4.84
N GLU A 208 -14.08 -9.39 -6.00
CA GLU A 208 -13.35 -10.00 -7.14
C GLU A 208 -12.18 -9.13 -7.60
N LEU A 209 -12.36 -7.81 -7.66
CA LEU A 209 -11.30 -6.89 -8.07
C LEU A 209 -10.18 -6.83 -7.04
N ILE A 210 -10.50 -6.87 -5.74
CA ILE A 210 -9.50 -6.95 -4.66
C ILE A 210 -8.69 -8.24 -4.80
N GLU A 211 -9.34 -9.39 -4.99
CA GLU A 211 -8.68 -10.68 -5.20
C GLU A 211 -7.72 -10.60 -6.39
N ARG A 212 -8.19 -10.11 -7.55
CA ARG A 212 -7.36 -9.99 -8.76
C ARG A 212 -6.19 -9.03 -8.57
N SER A 213 -6.40 -7.93 -7.85
CA SER A 213 -5.34 -6.97 -7.51
C SER A 213 -4.23 -7.64 -6.69
N ILE A 214 -4.62 -8.46 -5.71
CA ILE A 214 -3.71 -9.21 -4.85
C ILE A 214 -2.93 -10.26 -5.64
N GLU A 215 -3.59 -11.01 -6.53
CA GLU A 215 -2.93 -11.96 -7.44
C GLU A 215 -1.84 -11.27 -8.27
N ILE A 216 -2.17 -10.15 -8.94
CA ILE A 216 -1.19 -9.39 -9.75
C ILE A 216 0.02 -8.99 -8.90
N LYS A 217 -0.21 -8.43 -7.71
CA LYS A 217 0.88 -7.98 -6.83
C LYS A 217 1.74 -9.16 -6.38
N THR A 218 1.11 -10.25 -5.96
CA THR A 218 1.79 -11.41 -5.42
C THR A 218 2.62 -12.11 -6.50
N GLU A 219 2.07 -12.34 -7.70
CA GLU A 219 2.79 -12.84 -8.88
C GLU A 219 4.06 -12.03 -9.16
N ILE A 220 3.97 -10.69 -9.11
CA ILE A 220 5.13 -9.81 -9.33
C ILE A 220 6.14 -9.91 -8.17
N SER A 221 5.66 -9.96 -6.92
CA SER A 221 6.52 -9.89 -5.73
C SER A 221 7.22 -11.20 -5.38
N GLU A 222 6.58 -12.36 -5.58
CA GLU A 222 7.15 -13.68 -5.28
C GLU A 222 8.27 -14.05 -6.25
N ASN A 223 8.16 -13.60 -7.50
CA ASN A 223 9.17 -13.83 -8.52
C ASN A 223 10.42 -12.93 -8.35
N ASP A 224 10.36 -11.89 -7.49
CA ASP A 224 11.47 -10.96 -7.24
C ASP A 224 11.44 -10.38 -5.80
N PRO A 225 11.70 -11.18 -4.76
CA PRO A 225 11.54 -10.77 -3.36
C PRO A 225 12.51 -9.65 -2.93
N HIS A 226 13.63 -9.48 -3.62
CA HIS A 226 14.65 -8.46 -3.31
C HIS A 226 14.59 -7.21 -4.21
N GLU A 227 13.55 -7.06 -5.02
CA GLU A 227 13.30 -5.87 -5.86
C GLU A 227 14.44 -5.53 -6.83
N LYS A 228 15.02 -6.55 -7.47
CA LYS A 228 16.13 -6.38 -8.43
C LYS A 228 15.67 -6.35 -9.89
N GLY A 229 14.46 -6.81 -10.18
CA GLY A 229 13.88 -6.92 -11.52
C GLY A 229 12.43 -6.49 -11.54
N MET A 230 11.52 -7.39 -11.92
CA MET A 230 10.11 -7.07 -12.20
C MET A 230 9.33 -6.50 -11.02
N ARG A 231 9.73 -6.73 -9.76
CA ARG A 231 9.06 -6.11 -8.61
C ARG A 231 9.18 -4.59 -8.63
N LYS A 232 10.18 -4.04 -9.33
CA LYS A 232 10.27 -2.60 -9.59
C LYS A 232 9.02 -2.07 -10.30
N ALA A 233 8.32 -2.87 -11.12
CA ALA A 233 7.11 -2.46 -11.83
C ALA A 233 6.02 -1.91 -10.89
N LEU A 234 5.96 -2.40 -9.64
CA LEU A 234 5.07 -1.86 -8.61
C LEU A 234 5.34 -0.40 -8.25
N ASN A 235 6.48 0.17 -8.68
CA ASN A 235 6.80 1.58 -8.54
C ASN A 235 6.32 2.43 -9.72
N PHE A 236 5.50 1.90 -10.64
CA PHE A 236 4.86 2.71 -11.67
C PHE A 236 4.05 3.85 -11.02
N GLY A 237 4.29 5.08 -11.46
CA GLY A 237 3.74 6.30 -10.86
C GLY A 237 4.38 6.75 -9.54
N HIS A 238 5.07 5.86 -8.79
CA HIS A 238 5.56 6.16 -7.44
C HIS A 238 6.75 7.12 -7.42
N THR A 239 7.59 7.16 -8.45
CA THR A 239 8.76 8.06 -8.47
C THR A 239 8.34 9.52 -8.33
N LEU A 240 7.36 9.97 -9.13
CA LEU A 240 6.77 11.30 -9.00
C LEU A 240 5.73 11.35 -7.87
N GLY A 241 4.97 10.28 -7.66
CA GLY A 241 3.97 10.19 -6.60
C GLY A 241 4.55 10.45 -5.22
N HIS A 242 5.64 9.79 -4.84
CA HIS A 242 6.31 10.02 -3.55
C HIS A 242 6.87 11.44 -3.43
N ALA A 243 7.47 11.99 -4.49
CA ALA A 243 7.97 13.36 -4.45
C ALA A 243 6.84 14.39 -4.26
N ILE A 244 5.70 14.18 -4.93
CA ILE A 244 4.49 15.00 -4.78
C ILE A 244 3.89 14.84 -3.38
N GLU A 245 3.84 13.61 -2.86
CA GLU A 245 3.34 13.31 -1.53
C GLU A 245 4.18 14.00 -0.45
N SER A 246 5.51 13.82 -0.49
CA SER A 246 6.46 14.50 0.41
C SER A 246 6.31 16.02 0.32
N TYR A 247 6.23 16.58 -0.89
CA TYR A 247 6.00 18.01 -1.08
C TYR A 247 4.70 18.49 -0.43
N SER A 248 3.60 17.74 -0.61
CA SER A 248 2.31 18.09 -0.03
C SER A 248 2.36 18.12 1.50
N ILE A 249 3.11 17.20 2.12
CA ILE A 249 3.28 17.13 3.56
C ILE A 249 4.12 18.32 4.05
N GLU A 250 5.23 18.63 3.39
CA GLU A 250 6.18 19.68 3.81
C GLU A 250 5.70 21.11 3.53
N ASN A 251 4.83 21.33 2.55
CA ASN A 251 4.32 22.66 2.22
C ASN A 251 2.89 22.89 2.72
N ASP A 252 2.71 23.86 3.62
CA ASP A 252 1.41 24.21 4.18
C ASP A 252 0.50 25.01 3.23
N ASN A 253 1.05 25.57 2.15
CA ASN A 253 0.28 26.26 1.12
C ASN A 253 -0.15 25.34 -0.04
N PHE A 254 0.12 24.04 0.08
CA PHE A 254 -0.26 23.04 -0.91
C PHE A 254 -1.30 22.09 -0.28
N PRO A 255 -2.31 21.61 -1.04
CA PRO A 255 -3.27 20.66 -0.50
C PRO A 255 -2.55 19.41 0.01
N LYS A 256 -2.86 18.97 1.23
CA LYS A 256 -2.36 17.68 1.75
C LYS A 256 -2.99 16.56 0.92
N LEU A 257 -2.15 15.70 0.34
CA LEU A 257 -2.60 14.60 -0.50
C LEU A 257 -2.47 13.27 0.25
N LEU A 258 -3.44 12.39 0.07
CA LEU A 258 -3.28 10.99 0.42
C LEU A 258 -2.31 10.30 -0.54
N HIS A 259 -1.74 9.18 -0.11
CA HIS A 259 -0.79 8.40 -0.90
C HIS A 259 -1.31 8.09 -2.31
N GLY A 260 -2.52 7.51 -2.42
CA GLY A 260 -3.08 7.15 -3.71
C GLY A 260 -3.42 8.35 -4.60
N GLU A 261 -3.72 9.52 -4.03
CA GLU A 261 -3.93 10.74 -4.81
C GLU A 261 -2.62 11.21 -5.45
N ALA A 262 -1.53 11.18 -4.69
CA ALA A 262 -0.20 11.51 -5.20
C ALA A 262 0.28 10.48 -6.25
N VAL A 263 0.07 9.18 -5.99
CA VAL A 263 0.37 8.11 -6.96
C VAL A 263 -0.47 8.26 -8.24
N ALA A 264 -1.74 8.65 -8.16
CA ALA A 264 -2.58 8.90 -9.33
C ALA A 264 -2.03 10.03 -10.22
N VAL A 265 -1.60 11.14 -9.63
CA VAL A 265 -0.89 12.21 -10.38
C VAL A 265 0.40 11.66 -10.98
N GLY A 266 1.17 10.89 -10.20
CA GLY A 266 2.39 10.23 -10.65
C GLY A 266 2.17 9.30 -11.84
N MET A 267 1.07 8.53 -11.87
CA MET A 267 0.69 7.67 -12.99
C MET A 267 0.38 8.48 -14.24
N ILE A 268 -0.38 9.59 -14.16
CA ILE A 268 -0.66 10.43 -15.33
C ILE A 268 0.65 10.98 -15.93
N LEU A 269 1.55 11.47 -15.08
CA LEU A 269 2.85 11.98 -15.51
C LEU A 269 3.72 10.85 -16.11
N ALA A 270 3.74 9.66 -15.51
CA ALA A 270 4.46 8.50 -16.03
C ALA A 270 3.90 8.00 -17.36
N LEU A 271 2.57 8.00 -17.56
CA LEU A 271 1.96 7.69 -18.85
C LEU A 271 2.37 8.71 -19.92
N ASN A 272 2.41 10.00 -19.57
CA ASN A 272 2.87 11.02 -20.50
C ASN A 272 4.35 10.81 -20.90
N LEU A 273 5.22 10.54 -19.93
CA LEU A 273 6.62 10.17 -20.17
C LEU A 273 6.74 8.89 -21.00
N SER A 274 5.84 7.93 -20.81
CA SER A 274 5.76 6.71 -21.61
C SER A 274 5.44 7.01 -23.08
N VAL A 275 4.52 7.94 -23.36
CA VAL A 275 4.26 8.40 -24.74
C VAL A 275 5.46 9.13 -25.34
N GLN A 276 6.16 9.94 -24.54
CA GLN A 276 7.31 10.71 -25.03
C GLN A 276 8.55 9.87 -25.33
N THR A 277 8.78 8.80 -24.55
CA THR A 277 10.07 8.09 -24.53
C THR A 277 9.98 6.61 -24.89
N GLN A 278 8.79 6.02 -24.80
CA GLN A 278 8.53 4.61 -25.08
C GLN A 278 7.52 4.47 -26.23
N SER A 279 7.10 3.24 -26.54
CA SER A 279 6.10 2.96 -27.59
C SER A 279 4.64 3.09 -27.14
N PHE A 280 4.38 3.75 -26.00
CA PHE A 280 3.03 3.87 -25.45
C PHE A 280 2.17 4.77 -26.35
N LYS A 281 1.01 4.26 -26.76
CA LYS A 281 0.17 4.98 -27.73
C LYS A 281 -0.57 6.14 -27.09
N LYS A 282 -0.71 7.25 -27.84
CA LYS A 282 -1.35 8.48 -27.37
C LYS A 282 -2.86 8.32 -27.08
N ASP A 283 -3.56 7.54 -27.88
CA ASP A 283 -4.98 7.18 -27.68
C ASP A 283 -5.19 6.40 -26.36
N MET A 284 -4.29 5.48 -26.03
CA MET A 284 -4.30 4.76 -24.75
C MET A 284 -4.01 5.71 -23.58
N TYR A 285 -3.06 6.64 -23.74
CA TYR A 285 -2.82 7.70 -22.76
C TYR A 285 -4.09 8.52 -22.51
N GLU A 286 -4.75 9.02 -23.55
CA GLU A 286 -5.97 9.82 -23.41
C GLU A 286 -7.10 9.03 -22.73
N LYS A 287 -7.30 7.77 -23.14
CA LYS A 287 -8.29 6.85 -22.55
C LYS A 287 -8.09 6.70 -21.04
N TYR A 288 -6.87 6.36 -20.61
CA TYR A 288 -6.64 6.04 -19.20
C TYR A 288 -6.35 7.25 -18.31
N VAL A 289 -5.88 8.37 -18.86
CA VAL A 289 -5.89 9.64 -18.12
C VAL A 289 -7.33 10.05 -17.82
N LYS A 290 -8.26 9.89 -18.77
CA LYS A 290 -9.68 10.12 -18.51
C LYS A 290 -10.22 9.20 -17.41
N LEU A 291 -9.85 7.92 -17.42
CA LEU A 291 -10.17 6.96 -16.35
C LEU A 291 -9.66 7.46 -14.98
N ILE A 292 -8.37 7.78 -14.84
CA ILE A 292 -7.84 8.24 -13.55
C ILE A 292 -8.60 9.48 -13.08
N LYS A 293 -8.94 10.41 -13.98
CA LYS A 293 -9.70 11.62 -13.65
C LYS A 293 -11.16 11.39 -13.27
N THR A 294 -11.75 10.21 -13.51
CA THR A 294 -13.09 9.90 -12.96
C THR A 294 -13.04 9.63 -11.47
N TYR A 295 -11.90 9.18 -10.95
CA TYR A 295 -11.73 8.82 -9.55
C TYR A 295 -11.01 9.90 -8.75
N PHE A 296 -10.03 10.58 -9.34
CA PHE A 296 -9.17 11.52 -8.63
C PHE A 296 -9.39 12.96 -9.07
N THR A 297 -9.49 13.86 -8.09
CA THR A 297 -9.56 15.30 -8.34
C THR A 297 -8.24 15.79 -8.91
N LYS A 298 -8.31 16.65 -9.92
CA LYS A 298 -7.11 17.29 -10.50
C LYS A 298 -6.44 18.17 -9.44
N VAL A 299 -5.16 17.89 -9.19
CA VAL A 299 -4.29 18.71 -8.35
C VAL A 299 -3.67 19.81 -9.20
N GLU A 300 -3.72 21.06 -8.76
CA GLU A 300 -3.13 22.20 -9.46
C GLU A 300 -1.70 22.47 -8.98
N PHE A 301 -0.78 22.72 -9.91
CA PHE A 301 0.64 22.98 -9.62
C PHE A 301 1.10 24.31 -10.24
N SER A 302 1.58 25.23 -9.41
CA SER A 302 2.33 26.40 -9.88
C SER A 302 3.71 25.99 -10.42
N GLU A 303 4.40 26.90 -11.12
CA GLU A 303 5.79 26.66 -11.56
C GLU A 303 6.74 26.42 -10.37
N LYS A 304 6.49 27.10 -9.25
CA LYS A 304 7.23 26.91 -8.01
C LYS A 304 7.03 25.50 -7.46
N ASP A 305 5.78 25.02 -7.41
CA ASP A 305 5.46 23.67 -6.93
C ASP A 305 6.20 22.60 -7.74
N ILE A 306 6.17 22.71 -9.07
CA ILE A 306 6.86 21.77 -9.96
C ILE A 306 8.36 21.79 -9.69
N SER A 307 8.95 22.98 -9.53
CA SER A 307 10.39 23.12 -9.26
C SER A 307 10.79 22.43 -7.95
N GLU A 308 10.02 22.59 -6.88
CA GLU A 308 10.29 21.94 -5.59
C GLU A 308 10.11 20.41 -5.65
N VAL A 309 9.05 19.92 -6.31
CA VAL A 309 8.86 18.48 -6.55
C VAL A 309 10.04 17.87 -7.31
N VAL A 310 10.52 18.55 -8.37
CA VAL A 310 11.68 18.10 -9.15
C VAL A 310 12.98 18.10 -8.32
N LYS A 311 13.12 18.98 -7.33
CA LYS A 311 14.27 18.95 -6.39
C LYS A 311 14.20 17.73 -5.48
N LEU A 312 13.02 17.39 -4.95
CA LEU A 312 12.83 16.22 -4.09
C LEU A 312 13.21 14.92 -4.80
N LEU A 313 12.93 14.82 -6.11
CA LEU A 313 13.35 13.66 -6.91
C LEU A 313 14.86 13.40 -6.84
N LYS A 314 15.71 14.44 -6.78
CA LYS A 314 17.17 14.29 -6.76
C LYS A 314 17.70 13.60 -5.50
N HIS A 315 16.95 13.65 -4.41
CA HIS A 315 17.30 13.03 -3.13
C HIS A 315 16.92 11.53 -3.07
N ASP A 316 16.20 11.01 -4.06
CA ASP A 316 15.89 9.58 -4.16
C ASP A 316 17.17 8.76 -4.43
N LYS A 317 17.31 7.64 -3.71
CA LYS A 317 18.50 6.77 -3.64
C LYS A 317 18.87 6.10 -4.98
N LYS A 318 18.06 6.30 -6.03
CA LYS A 318 18.25 5.71 -7.38
C LYS A 318 19.03 6.59 -8.36
N ASN A 319 19.47 7.79 -7.97
CA ASN A 319 19.99 8.78 -8.92
C ASN A 319 21.52 8.87 -8.96
N THR A 320 22.09 8.85 -10.17
CA THR A 320 23.46 9.31 -10.44
C THR A 320 23.42 10.43 -11.47
N LYS A 321 24.17 11.51 -11.23
CA LYS A 321 24.40 12.63 -12.17
C LYS A 321 23.14 13.35 -12.71
N GLY A 322 22.05 13.41 -11.93
CA GLY A 322 20.84 14.16 -12.31
C GLY A 322 19.91 13.46 -13.30
N ARG A 323 20.12 12.16 -13.56
CA ARG A 323 19.16 11.29 -14.24
C ARG A 323 18.38 10.51 -13.20
N ILE A 324 17.07 10.42 -13.42
CA ILE A 324 16.15 9.73 -12.51
C ILE A 324 15.60 8.51 -13.24
N ASN A 325 15.63 7.36 -12.57
CA ASN A 325 15.13 6.11 -13.10
C ASN A 325 13.63 5.98 -12.81
N PHE A 326 12.86 5.91 -13.89
CA PHE A 326 11.41 5.70 -13.84
C PHE A 326 11.05 4.27 -14.24
N VAL A 327 9.89 3.84 -13.75
CA VAL A 327 9.13 2.76 -14.40
C VAL A 327 8.12 3.42 -15.32
N LEU A 328 8.21 3.08 -16.61
CA LEU A 328 7.32 3.55 -17.67
C LEU A 328 6.64 2.35 -18.33
N LEU A 329 5.82 2.56 -19.35
CA LEU A 329 5.12 1.50 -20.08
C LEU A 329 5.43 1.56 -21.58
N SER A 330 5.63 0.42 -22.24
CA SER A 330 5.55 0.34 -23.70
C SER A 330 4.12 0.06 -24.16
N ASN A 331 3.36 -0.66 -23.33
CA ASN A 331 1.92 -0.90 -23.46
C ASN A 331 1.36 -1.27 -22.07
N ILE A 332 0.04 -1.39 -21.92
CA ILE A 332 -0.56 -1.96 -20.70
C ILE A 332 -0.05 -3.39 -20.52
N GLY A 333 0.33 -3.76 -19.30
CA GLY A 333 0.93 -5.06 -19.01
C GLY A 333 2.40 -5.19 -19.42
N GLN A 334 3.02 -4.12 -19.93
CA GLN A 334 4.40 -4.13 -20.42
C GLN A 334 5.22 -2.99 -19.79
N PRO A 335 5.61 -3.13 -18.51
CA PRO A 335 6.44 -2.15 -17.84
C PRO A 335 7.87 -2.18 -18.39
N VAL A 336 8.43 -0.98 -18.60
CA VAL A 336 9.83 -0.75 -18.96
C VAL A 336 10.51 -0.17 -17.72
N LEU A 337 11.53 -0.88 -17.24
CA LEU A 337 12.22 -0.57 -15.99
C LEU A 337 13.45 0.31 -16.24
N ASP A 338 13.86 1.04 -15.20
CA ASP A 338 15.10 1.81 -15.17
C ASP A 338 15.23 2.82 -16.34
N CYS A 339 14.09 3.40 -16.76
CA CYS A 339 14.06 4.42 -17.80
C CYS A 339 14.67 5.71 -17.29
N GLU A 340 15.81 6.11 -17.85
CA GLU A 340 16.44 7.39 -17.51
C GLU A 340 15.64 8.56 -18.12
N VAL A 341 15.10 9.40 -17.24
CA VAL A 341 14.36 10.61 -17.62
C VAL A 341 15.11 11.84 -17.12
N ASN A 342 15.26 12.85 -17.98
CA ASN A 342 15.87 14.12 -17.62
C ASN A 342 14.82 15.13 -17.13
N ASN A 343 15.26 16.20 -16.46
CA ASN A 343 14.35 17.20 -15.91
C ASN A 343 13.48 17.88 -16.97
N GLU A 344 13.99 18.13 -18.18
CA GLU A 344 13.23 18.77 -19.26
C GLU A 344 11.97 17.98 -19.63
N MET A 345 12.09 16.65 -19.73
CA MET A 345 10.97 15.75 -19.97
C MET A 345 9.95 15.78 -18.83
N ILE A 346 10.41 15.89 -17.58
CA ILE A 346 9.54 15.99 -16.40
C ILE A 346 8.74 17.30 -16.45
N TYR A 347 9.38 18.43 -16.74
CA TYR A 347 8.68 19.71 -16.90
C TYR A 347 7.63 19.65 -18.03
N LYS A 348 7.97 19.06 -19.19
CA LYS A 348 7.02 18.83 -20.29
C LYS A 348 5.85 17.93 -19.88
N ALA A 349 6.08 16.90 -19.05
CA ALA A 349 5.02 16.06 -18.52
C ALA A 349 4.05 16.85 -17.63
N PHE A 350 4.56 17.75 -16.77
CA PHE A 350 3.71 18.65 -15.99
C PHE A 350 2.94 19.65 -16.86
N GLU A 351 3.53 20.17 -17.95
CA GLU A 351 2.79 20.99 -18.91
C GLU A 351 1.65 20.23 -19.58
N ALA A 352 1.87 18.97 -19.94
CA ALA A 352 0.83 18.11 -20.49
C ALA A 352 -0.27 17.83 -19.45
N TYR A 353 0.10 17.53 -18.20
CA TYR A 353 -0.85 17.33 -17.09
C TYR A 353 -1.72 18.56 -16.83
N LYS A 354 -1.15 19.78 -16.91
CA LYS A 354 -1.93 21.03 -16.81
C LYS A 354 -3.00 21.15 -17.89
N LYS A 355 -2.70 20.72 -19.12
CA LYS A 355 -3.63 20.77 -20.26
C LYS A 355 -4.62 19.61 -20.29
N ALA A 356 -4.26 18.49 -19.67
CA ALA A 356 -5.01 17.24 -19.69
C ALA A 356 -6.30 17.31 -18.88
#